data_AF-A0A538CFH1-F1
#
_entry.id   AF-A0A538CFH1-F1
#
_cell.length_a   1.000
_cell.length_b   1.000
_cell.length_c   1.000
_cell.angle_alpha   90.00
_cell.angle_beta   90.00
_cell.angle_gamma   90.00
#
_symmetry.space_group_name_H-M   'P 1'
#
loop_
_entity.id
_entity.type
_entity.pdbx_description
1 polymer ?
#
loop_
_entity_poly.entity_id
_entity_poly.type
_entity_poly.pdbx_seq_one_letter_code
_entity_poly.pdbx_strand_id
1 'polypeptide(L)'
;MTDARPRLADVGYDTVVIGAGLAGLTAALRLAEAGQRVAILAKGVGATHLAPPTIDVLGYANGPVDSPAQALPEFAAANPEHPYRQLSIELVRASLDWFKARLGDHGYRGGLDENFFVPTALGVAKPTALLPETMAAGDLREGGRFVFVGLRGLKDFFPAYLADNIAQTPLPGRASVTTRVVELAPPLGEARDVSSAGFARRFEQPAFRESVLTELRRNLVPGEIVGFPAVLGIGGAREVWRELETRLGHPVFEVPTLPPSVPGIRVYDTMTSALRRQGARLVIGSTVAGAET
;
A
#
# COMPACT_ATOMS: atom_id res chain seq x y z
N MET A 1 21.54 29.22 42.98
CA MET A 1 21.17 29.53 41.57
C MET A 1 20.25 28.41 41.10
N THR A 2 18.95 28.64 41.18
CA THR A 2 17.90 27.71 40.75
C THR A 2 17.86 27.66 39.22
N ASP A 3 18.21 26.50 38.67
CA ASP A 3 18.06 26.15 37.26
C ASP A 3 16.57 25.99 36.94
N ALA A 4 15.89 27.11 36.67
CA ALA A 4 14.52 27.14 36.22
C ALA A 4 14.48 26.78 34.73
N ARG A 5 14.64 25.50 34.42
CA ARG A 5 14.21 24.98 33.11
C ARG A 5 12.73 25.36 32.94
N PRO A 6 12.34 26.00 31.83
CA PRO A 6 10.96 26.37 31.61
C PRO A 6 10.11 25.10 31.69
N ARG A 7 9.17 25.08 32.63
CA ARG A 7 8.12 24.05 32.66
C ARG A 7 7.35 24.22 31.35
N LEU A 8 7.60 23.31 30.40
CA LEU A 8 6.67 23.05 29.30
C LEU A 8 5.30 22.97 29.95
N ALA A 9 4.32 23.77 29.49
CA ALA A 9 2.96 23.69 29.99
C ALA A 9 2.54 22.22 30.10
N ASP A 10 1.87 21.83 31.20
CA ASP A 10 1.40 20.47 31.46
C ASP A 10 0.44 20.02 30.35
N VAL A 11 0.98 19.62 29.21
CA VAL A 11 0.24 18.88 28.20
C VAL A 11 0.32 17.43 28.63
N GLY A 12 -0.46 17.09 29.66
CA GLY A 12 -0.63 15.70 30.08
C GLY A 12 -1.21 14.90 28.92
N TYR A 13 -0.54 13.81 28.55
CA TYR A 13 -1.08 12.79 27.66
C TYR A 13 -1.51 11.61 28.50
N ASP A 14 -2.61 10.96 28.11
CA ASP A 14 -3.07 9.74 28.77
C ASP A 14 -2.25 8.54 28.28
N THR A 15 -1.80 8.57 27.01
CA THR A 15 -0.91 7.55 26.45
C THR A 15 0.18 8.17 25.57
N VAL A 16 1.40 7.62 25.68
CA VAL A 16 2.52 7.86 24.75
C VAL A 16 2.81 6.60 23.95
N VAL A 17 2.73 6.69 22.63
CA VAL A 17 3.08 5.61 21.69
C VAL A 17 4.47 5.86 21.11
N ILE A 18 5.36 4.87 21.22
CA ILE A 18 6.72 4.95 20.68
C ILE A 18 6.75 4.26 19.31
N GLY A 19 6.94 5.04 18.26
CA GLY A 19 7.02 4.60 16.86
C GLY A 19 5.85 5.07 16.00
N ALA A 20 6.17 5.48 14.77
CA ALA A 20 5.20 5.98 13.78
C ALA A 20 5.04 5.02 12.59
N GLY A 21 5.37 3.73 12.75
CA GLY A 21 5.01 2.70 11.77
C GLY A 21 3.53 2.31 11.87
N LEU A 22 3.04 1.46 10.96
CA LEU A 22 1.64 1.05 10.89
C LEU A 22 1.06 0.59 12.24
N ALA A 23 1.79 -0.22 13.01
CA ALA A 23 1.36 -0.68 14.33
C ALA A 23 1.16 0.47 15.32
N GLY A 24 2.14 1.39 15.41
CA GLY A 24 2.06 2.56 16.31
C GLY A 24 0.96 3.53 15.91
N LEU A 25 0.81 3.81 14.60
CA LEU A 25 -0.27 4.64 14.10
C LEU A 25 -1.66 4.02 14.35
N THR A 26 -1.77 2.69 14.20
CA THR A 26 -3.01 1.95 14.48
C THR A 26 -3.38 2.03 15.96
N ALA A 27 -2.42 1.74 16.84
CA ALA A 27 -2.62 1.80 18.30
C ALA A 27 -3.01 3.22 18.73
N ALA A 28 -2.26 4.22 18.29
CA ALA A 28 -2.54 5.62 18.61
C ALA A 28 -3.92 6.06 18.14
N LEU A 29 -4.33 5.65 16.92
CA LEU A 29 -5.62 6.06 16.37
C LEU A 29 -6.78 5.39 17.12
N ARG A 30 -6.66 4.10 17.45
CA ARG A 30 -7.64 3.38 18.27
C ARG A 30 -7.79 4.02 19.66
N LEU A 31 -6.69 4.38 20.31
CA LEU A 31 -6.70 5.03 21.63
C LEU A 31 -7.30 6.43 21.57
N ALA A 32 -7.00 7.20 20.53
CA ALA A 32 -7.60 8.51 20.29
C ALA A 32 -9.11 8.41 20.00
N GLU A 33 -9.54 7.41 19.22
CA GLU A 33 -10.98 7.11 19.01
C GLU A 33 -11.69 6.71 20.30
N ALA A 34 -10.96 6.15 21.28
CA ALA A 34 -11.46 5.87 22.62
C ALA A 34 -11.41 7.08 23.58
N GLY A 35 -11.08 8.28 23.07
CA GLY A 35 -11.10 9.54 23.82
C GLY A 35 -9.83 9.86 24.59
N GLN A 36 -8.75 9.11 24.43
CA GLN A 36 -7.48 9.40 25.10
C GLN A 36 -6.70 10.52 24.40
N ARG A 37 -6.00 11.34 25.19
CA ARG A 37 -4.98 12.28 24.70
C ARG A 37 -3.71 11.51 24.38
N VAL A 38 -3.42 11.32 23.10
CA VAL A 38 -2.29 10.50 22.65
C VAL A 38 -1.14 11.36 22.13
N ALA A 39 0.08 11.05 22.56
CA ALA A 39 1.31 11.52 21.93
C ALA A 39 2.01 10.35 21.22
N ILE A 40 2.55 10.60 20.04
CA ILE A 40 3.37 9.65 19.28
C ILE A 40 4.78 10.24 19.18
N LEU A 41 5.77 9.49 19.64
CA LEU A 41 7.18 9.84 19.56
C LEU A 41 7.90 8.85 18.65
N ALA A 42 8.59 9.32 17.62
CA ALA A 42 9.32 8.41 16.73
C ALA A 42 10.58 9.04 16.15
N LYS A 43 11.62 8.20 15.95
CA LYS A 43 12.85 8.61 15.24
C LYS A 43 12.58 8.90 13.76
N GLY A 44 11.63 8.20 13.16
CA GLY A 44 11.26 8.35 11.75
C GLY A 44 9.89 7.75 11.44
N VAL A 45 9.51 7.77 10.18
CA VAL A 45 8.19 7.41 9.64
C VAL A 45 7.90 5.90 9.57
N GLY A 46 8.87 5.05 9.94
CA GLY A 46 8.72 3.60 9.96
C GLY A 46 8.68 2.93 8.58
N ALA A 47 8.35 1.63 8.57
CA ALA A 47 8.37 0.79 7.38
C ALA A 47 7.20 1.01 6.41
N THR A 48 6.18 1.79 6.79
CA THR A 48 5.03 2.10 5.93
C THR A 48 5.47 2.76 4.62
N HIS A 49 6.56 3.53 4.62
CA HIS A 49 7.14 4.14 3.42
C HIS A 49 8.01 3.18 2.58
N LEU A 50 8.23 1.94 3.05
CA LEU A 50 9.12 0.97 2.39
C LEU A 50 8.36 -0.19 1.77
N ALA A 51 7.19 -0.53 2.30
CA ALA A 51 6.40 -1.67 1.86
C ALA A 51 5.16 -1.23 1.06
N PRO A 52 4.67 -2.06 0.12
CA PRO A 52 3.35 -1.88 -0.47
C PRO A 52 2.30 -1.91 0.65
N PRO A 53 1.22 -1.12 0.57
CA PRO A 53 0.25 -1.05 1.66
C PRO A 53 -0.80 -2.17 1.57
N THR A 54 -0.38 -3.37 1.17
CA THR A 54 -1.21 -4.58 1.23
C THR A 54 -1.18 -5.16 2.65
N ILE A 55 -2.29 -5.71 3.13
CA ILE A 55 -2.35 -6.40 4.43
C ILE A 55 -2.46 -7.90 4.16
N ASP A 56 -1.39 -8.61 4.50
CA ASP A 56 -1.30 -10.06 4.31
C ASP A 56 -1.75 -10.77 5.59
N VAL A 57 -2.64 -11.75 5.47
CA VAL A 57 -3.04 -12.62 6.58
C VAL A 57 -2.84 -14.05 6.12
N LEU A 58 -1.86 -14.74 6.72
CA LEU A 58 -1.46 -16.10 6.37
C LEU A 58 -1.47 -16.36 4.84
N GLY A 59 -0.67 -15.60 4.08
CA GLY A 59 -0.60 -15.76 2.63
C GLY A 59 0.02 -17.10 2.18
N TYR A 60 0.82 -17.73 3.04
CA TYR A 60 1.50 -18.98 2.77
C TYR A 60 1.53 -19.88 4.00
N ALA A 61 1.38 -21.19 3.80
CA ALA A 61 1.62 -22.23 4.79
C ALA A 61 2.45 -23.38 4.18
N ASN A 62 1.80 -24.30 3.46
CA ASN A 62 2.46 -25.37 2.66
C ASN A 62 2.40 -25.06 1.15
N GLY A 63 2.40 -23.77 0.81
CA GLY A 63 2.02 -23.24 -0.49
C GLY A 63 1.17 -21.97 -0.30
N PRO A 64 0.74 -21.32 -1.39
CA PRO A 64 -0.15 -20.18 -1.31
C PRO A 64 -1.49 -20.56 -0.67
N VAL A 65 -2.03 -19.67 0.15
CA VAL A 65 -3.31 -19.85 0.82
C VAL A 65 -4.39 -19.08 0.06
N ASP A 66 -5.45 -19.76 -0.34
CA ASP A 66 -6.59 -19.12 -1.01
C ASP A 66 -7.51 -18.44 0.00
N SER A 67 -7.90 -19.11 1.09
CA SER A 67 -8.80 -18.56 2.12
C SER A 67 -8.12 -18.51 3.49
N PRO A 68 -7.62 -17.34 3.93
CA PRO A 68 -7.11 -17.18 5.30
C PRO A 68 -8.12 -17.60 6.37
N ALA A 69 -9.41 -17.36 6.16
CA ALA A 69 -10.45 -17.71 7.11
C ALA A 69 -10.55 -19.21 7.37
N GLN A 70 -10.28 -20.03 6.34
CA GLN A 70 -10.28 -21.49 6.45
C GLN A 70 -8.93 -22.02 6.94
N ALA A 71 -7.82 -21.48 6.44
CA ALA A 71 -6.49 -22.00 6.73
C ALA A 71 -5.95 -21.61 8.12
N LEU A 72 -6.33 -20.44 8.63
CA LEU A 72 -5.75 -19.89 9.85
C LEU A 72 -6.09 -20.68 11.13
N PRO A 73 -7.32 -21.20 11.32
CA PRO A 73 -7.63 -22.10 12.45
C PRO A 73 -6.76 -23.36 12.48
N GLU A 74 -6.64 -24.04 11.34
CA GLU A 74 -5.83 -25.26 11.22
C GLU A 74 -4.34 -24.96 11.42
N PHE A 75 -3.84 -23.88 10.80
CA PHE A 75 -2.46 -23.44 10.96
C PHE A 75 -2.13 -23.11 12.43
N ALA A 76 -3.01 -22.38 13.13
CA ALA A 76 -2.80 -22.03 14.53
C ALA A 76 -2.87 -23.26 15.46
N ALA A 77 -3.73 -24.24 15.16
CA ALA A 77 -3.80 -25.49 15.91
C ALA A 77 -2.53 -26.34 15.73
N ALA A 78 -1.97 -26.38 14.51
CA ALA A 78 -0.73 -27.08 14.21
C ALA A 78 0.53 -26.37 14.74
N ASN A 79 0.46 -25.07 15.02
CA ASN A 79 1.60 -24.23 15.44
C ASN A 79 1.29 -23.49 16.74
N PRO A 80 1.29 -24.17 17.90
CA PRO A 80 0.85 -23.59 19.17
C PRO A 80 1.70 -22.40 19.67
N GLU A 81 2.97 -22.33 19.28
CA GLU A 81 3.88 -21.24 19.64
C GLU A 81 3.77 -20.02 18.71
N HIS A 82 3.01 -20.12 17.62
CA HIS A 82 2.90 -19.04 16.64
C HIS A 82 2.00 -17.90 17.15
N PRO A 83 2.31 -16.61 16.89
CA PRO A 83 1.50 -15.47 17.36
C PRO A 83 0.02 -15.52 16.96
N TYR A 84 -0.33 -16.14 15.82
CA TYR A 84 -1.73 -16.35 15.44
C TYR A 84 -2.52 -17.18 16.45
N ARG A 85 -1.88 -17.99 17.30
CA ARG A 85 -2.55 -18.73 18.37
C ARG A 85 -3.19 -17.82 19.42
N GLN A 86 -2.71 -16.57 19.54
CA GLN A 86 -3.18 -15.57 20.49
C GLN A 86 -4.36 -14.75 19.97
N LEU A 87 -4.72 -14.89 18.69
CA LEU A 87 -5.73 -14.07 18.03
C LEU A 87 -6.92 -14.93 17.61
N SER A 88 -8.14 -14.47 17.87
CA SER A 88 -9.33 -15.07 17.27
C SER A 88 -9.51 -14.59 15.82
N ILE A 89 -10.10 -15.42 14.97
CA ILE A 89 -10.40 -15.05 13.58
C ILE A 89 -11.35 -13.85 13.51
N GLU A 90 -12.28 -13.73 14.45
CA GLU A 90 -13.21 -12.62 14.56
C GLU A 90 -12.48 -11.31 14.87
N LEU A 91 -11.47 -11.34 15.74
CA LEU A 91 -10.65 -10.18 16.06
C LEU A 91 -9.83 -9.72 14.84
N VAL A 92 -9.26 -10.68 14.08
CA VAL A 92 -8.55 -10.36 12.84
C VAL A 92 -9.50 -9.71 11.84
N ARG A 93 -10.68 -10.31 11.62
CA ARG A 93 -11.71 -9.77 10.71
C ARG A 93 -12.13 -8.35 11.10
N ALA A 94 -12.48 -8.15 12.37
CA ALA A 94 -12.87 -6.83 12.89
C ALA A 94 -11.74 -5.78 12.78
N SER A 95 -10.48 -6.22 12.85
CA SER A 95 -9.32 -5.34 12.67
C SER A 95 -9.15 -4.91 11.22
N LEU A 96 -9.34 -5.82 10.27
CA LEU A 96 -9.35 -5.53 8.83
C LEU A 96 -10.50 -4.59 8.46
N ASP A 97 -11.70 -4.82 8.98
CA ASP A 97 -12.87 -3.97 8.70
C ASP A 97 -12.70 -2.55 9.26
N TRP A 98 -12.17 -2.42 10.47
CA TRP A 98 -11.83 -1.11 11.03
C TRP A 98 -10.78 -0.39 10.18
N PHE A 99 -9.75 -1.11 9.72
CA PHE A 99 -8.69 -0.54 8.90
C PHE A 99 -9.23 -0.02 7.57
N LYS A 100 -10.08 -0.80 6.89
CA LYS A 100 -10.79 -0.38 5.67
C LYS A 100 -11.63 0.87 5.91
N ALA A 101 -12.37 0.91 7.01
CA ALA A 101 -13.21 2.06 7.35
C ALA A 101 -12.41 3.35 7.59
N ARG A 102 -11.19 3.25 8.16
CA ARG A 102 -10.36 4.43 8.47
C ARG A 102 -9.53 4.91 7.28
N LEU A 103 -9.28 4.01 6.33
CA LEU A 103 -8.64 4.31 5.07
C LEU A 103 -9.66 4.28 3.91
N GLY A 104 -10.88 4.74 4.15
CA GLY A 104 -11.97 4.72 3.17
C GLY A 104 -11.62 5.42 1.85
N ASP A 105 -10.78 6.46 1.90
CA ASP A 105 -10.29 7.18 0.71
C ASP A 105 -9.41 6.32 -0.21
N HIS A 106 -8.81 5.24 0.32
CA HIS A 106 -8.00 4.27 -0.43
C HIS A 106 -8.84 3.12 -1.02
N GLY A 107 -10.12 3.04 -0.66
CA GLY A 107 -11.04 2.03 -1.18
C GLY A 107 -10.59 0.59 -0.97
N TYR A 108 -9.97 0.26 0.17
CA TYR A 108 -9.43 -1.08 0.41
C TYR A 108 -10.46 -2.19 0.13
N ARG A 109 -10.04 -3.17 -0.67
CA ARG A 109 -10.83 -4.34 -1.07
C ARG A 109 -10.31 -5.60 -0.39
N GLY A 110 -11.19 -6.60 -0.28
CA GLY A 110 -10.87 -7.91 0.29
C GLY A 110 -11.33 -8.12 1.73
N GLY A 111 -10.80 -9.19 2.32
CA GLY A 111 -11.10 -9.72 3.63
C GLY A 111 -10.39 -11.05 3.87
N LEU A 112 -10.85 -11.82 4.86
CA LEU A 112 -10.25 -13.12 5.18
C LEU A 112 -10.79 -14.26 4.31
N ASP A 113 -11.86 -14.04 3.57
CA ASP A 113 -12.56 -15.13 2.90
C ASP A 113 -11.80 -15.62 1.68
N GLU A 114 -11.08 -14.72 1.01
CA GLU A 114 -10.30 -15.04 -0.18
C GLU A 114 -9.14 -14.05 -0.36
N ASN A 115 -7.93 -14.55 -0.53
CA ASN A 115 -6.76 -13.76 -0.90
C ASN A 115 -6.83 -13.39 -2.38
N PHE A 116 -6.49 -12.14 -2.67
CA PHE A 116 -6.09 -11.73 -4.01
C PHE A 116 -4.73 -12.29 -4.37
N PHE A 117 -4.46 -12.49 -5.66
CA PHE A 117 -3.12 -12.82 -6.15
C PHE A 117 -2.64 -11.72 -7.08
N VAL A 118 -1.84 -10.80 -6.56
CA VAL A 118 -1.39 -9.61 -7.30
C VAL A 118 0.10 -9.68 -7.64
N PRO A 119 0.54 -9.12 -8.78
CA PRO A 119 1.93 -9.14 -9.18
C PRO A 119 2.79 -8.30 -8.23
N THR A 120 3.95 -8.83 -7.86
CA THR A 120 5.04 -8.05 -7.27
C THR A 120 5.91 -7.40 -8.36
N ALA A 121 6.80 -6.48 -7.98
CA ALA A 121 7.81 -5.91 -8.88
C ALA A 121 8.70 -6.97 -9.56
N LEU A 122 8.85 -8.15 -8.95
CA LEU A 122 9.62 -9.28 -9.49
C LEU A 122 8.77 -10.22 -10.34
N GLY A 123 7.48 -9.93 -10.57
CA GLY A 123 6.59 -10.78 -11.34
C GLY A 123 6.20 -12.07 -10.63
N VAL A 124 6.06 -12.04 -9.30
CA VAL A 124 5.49 -13.14 -8.51
C VAL A 124 4.04 -12.82 -8.16
N ALA A 125 3.15 -13.80 -8.29
CA ALA A 125 1.78 -13.71 -7.79
C ALA A 125 1.77 -13.82 -6.25
N LYS A 126 1.60 -12.69 -5.56
CA LYS A 126 1.61 -12.62 -4.10
C LYS A 126 0.17 -12.67 -3.54
N PRO A 127 -0.15 -13.61 -2.64
CA PRO A 127 -1.40 -13.64 -1.92
C PRO A 127 -1.49 -12.44 -0.97
N THR A 128 -2.67 -11.82 -0.90
CA THR A 128 -2.95 -10.75 0.07
C THR A 128 -4.43 -10.66 0.43
N ALA A 129 -4.73 -10.41 1.69
CA ALA A 129 -6.10 -10.37 2.19
C ALA A 129 -6.75 -9.01 1.92
N LEU A 130 -5.98 -7.91 2.04
CA LEU A 130 -6.44 -6.57 1.71
C LEU A 130 -5.45 -5.80 0.84
N LEU A 131 -5.99 -5.01 -0.08
CA LEU A 131 -5.23 -4.11 -0.94
C LEU A 131 -6.02 -2.84 -1.28
N PRO A 132 -5.38 -1.69 -1.58
CA PRO A 132 -6.07 -0.48 -2.04
C PRO A 132 -6.79 -0.69 -3.37
N GLU A 133 -7.85 0.08 -3.65
CA GLU A 133 -8.62 -0.07 -4.89
C GLU A 133 -7.75 0.09 -6.15
N THR A 134 -6.70 0.91 -6.09
CA THR A 134 -5.76 1.15 -7.19
C THR A 134 -4.93 -0.08 -7.55
N MET A 135 -4.91 -1.13 -6.74
CA MET A 135 -4.18 -2.38 -7.02
C MET A 135 -5.11 -3.53 -7.44
N ALA A 136 -6.43 -3.36 -7.29
CA ALA A 136 -7.37 -4.48 -7.32
C ALA A 136 -7.57 -5.12 -8.70
N ALA A 137 -7.48 -4.33 -9.78
CA ALA A 137 -7.56 -4.89 -11.13
C ALA A 137 -6.31 -5.72 -11.50
N GLY A 138 -5.27 -5.73 -10.66
CA GLY A 138 -4.09 -6.56 -10.81
C GLY A 138 -4.26 -8.01 -10.32
N ASP A 139 -5.46 -8.41 -9.92
CA ASP A 139 -5.74 -9.77 -9.46
C ASP A 139 -5.64 -10.77 -10.61
N LEU A 140 -4.77 -11.77 -10.45
CA LEU A 140 -4.42 -12.73 -11.48
C LEU A 140 -5.35 -13.94 -11.51
N ARG A 141 -6.18 -14.15 -10.47
CA ARG A 141 -7.03 -15.34 -10.32
C ARG A 141 -7.98 -15.58 -11.49
N GLU A 142 -8.53 -14.51 -12.05
CA GLU A 142 -9.48 -14.58 -13.18
C GLU A 142 -8.77 -14.69 -14.55
N GLY A 143 -7.44 -14.64 -14.56
CA GLY A 143 -6.65 -14.61 -15.78
C GLY A 143 -6.83 -13.29 -16.55
N GLY A 144 -6.44 -13.30 -17.83
CA GLY A 144 -6.66 -12.15 -18.72
C GLY A 144 -5.41 -11.67 -19.43
N ARG A 145 -5.55 -10.53 -20.11
CA ARG A 145 -4.49 -9.92 -20.93
C ARG A 145 -3.93 -8.71 -20.22
N PHE A 146 -2.74 -8.84 -19.64
CA PHE A 146 -2.10 -7.78 -18.89
C PHE A 146 -1.07 -7.06 -19.75
N VAL A 147 -1.08 -5.74 -19.67
CA VAL A 147 -0.04 -4.89 -20.26
C VAL A 147 0.63 -4.10 -19.16
N PHE A 148 1.93 -4.31 -19.00
CA PHE A 148 2.73 -3.62 -17.99
C PHE A 148 3.40 -2.40 -18.61
N VAL A 149 3.17 -1.25 -18.00
CA VAL A 149 3.64 0.04 -18.47
C VAL A 149 5.02 0.31 -17.90
N GLY A 150 6.02 0.43 -18.78
CA GLY A 150 7.31 1.01 -18.44
C GLY A 150 7.28 2.53 -18.58
N LEU A 151 8.00 3.22 -17.71
CA LEU A 151 8.19 4.67 -17.79
C LEU A 151 9.67 4.95 -17.98
N ARG A 152 10.06 5.39 -19.18
CA ARG A 152 11.45 5.70 -19.48
C ARG A 152 11.98 6.74 -18.49
N GLY A 153 13.08 6.38 -17.83
CA GLY A 153 13.71 7.18 -16.79
C GLY A 153 13.48 6.64 -15.38
N LEU A 154 12.38 5.92 -15.12
CA LEU A 154 12.16 5.20 -13.87
C LEU A 154 13.11 4.00 -13.80
N LYS A 155 14.10 4.06 -12.90
CA LYS A 155 15.21 3.08 -12.88
C LYS A 155 14.87 1.76 -12.18
N ASP A 156 13.90 1.79 -11.27
CA ASP A 156 13.66 0.73 -10.31
C ASP A 156 12.38 -0.09 -10.61
N PHE A 157 12.00 -0.14 -11.89
CA PHE A 157 10.85 -0.91 -12.36
C PHE A 157 11.17 -1.58 -13.70
N PHE A 158 11.04 -2.91 -13.76
CA PHE A 158 11.47 -3.72 -14.90
C PHE A 158 10.26 -4.49 -15.47
N PRO A 159 9.43 -3.85 -16.29
CA PRO A 159 8.14 -4.42 -16.72
C PRO A 159 8.30 -5.67 -17.58
N ALA A 160 9.37 -5.79 -18.38
CA ALA A 160 9.64 -7.00 -19.17
C ALA A 160 9.91 -8.22 -18.29
N TYR A 161 10.78 -8.06 -17.28
CA TYR A 161 11.07 -9.12 -16.32
C TYR A 161 9.82 -9.53 -15.54
N LEU A 162 9.03 -8.55 -15.10
CA LEU A 162 7.75 -8.79 -14.44
C LEU A 162 6.80 -9.58 -15.36
N ALA A 163 6.60 -9.11 -16.59
CA ALA A 163 5.68 -9.70 -17.56
C ALA A 163 6.04 -11.17 -17.87
N ASP A 164 7.32 -11.45 -18.11
CA ASP A 164 7.84 -12.78 -18.40
C ASP A 164 7.62 -13.75 -17.23
N ASN A 165 7.92 -13.31 -16.01
CA ASN A 165 7.72 -14.12 -14.81
C ASN A 165 6.23 -14.39 -14.54
N ILE A 166 5.35 -13.40 -14.71
CA ILE A 166 3.91 -13.59 -14.52
C ILE A 166 3.34 -14.56 -15.55
N ALA A 167 3.76 -14.47 -16.81
CA ALA A 167 3.32 -15.40 -17.86
C ALA A 167 3.72 -16.86 -17.56
N GLN A 168 4.77 -17.08 -16.77
CA GLN A 168 5.25 -18.40 -16.37
C GLN A 168 4.79 -18.82 -14.96
N THR A 169 4.15 -17.93 -14.21
CA THR A 169 3.78 -18.19 -12.81
C THR A 169 2.59 -19.16 -12.74
N PRO A 170 2.71 -20.29 -12.02
CA PRO A 170 1.57 -21.14 -11.73
C PRO A 170 0.59 -20.39 -10.82
N LEU A 171 -0.63 -20.15 -11.31
CA LEU A 171 -1.67 -19.49 -10.54
C LEU A 171 -2.60 -20.53 -9.87
N PRO A 172 -3.13 -20.24 -8.67
CA PRO A 172 -4.27 -20.97 -8.14
C PRO A 172 -5.47 -20.70 -9.04
N GLY A 173 -5.97 -21.75 -9.70
CA GLY A 173 -6.97 -21.63 -10.76
C GLY A 173 -6.35 -21.68 -12.17
N ARG A 174 -7.01 -22.39 -13.09
CA ARG A 174 -6.47 -22.68 -14.44
C ARG A 174 -6.61 -21.52 -15.43
N ALA A 175 -6.83 -20.29 -14.95
CA ALA A 175 -7.05 -19.15 -15.83
C ALA A 175 -5.73 -18.75 -16.52
N SER A 176 -5.77 -18.61 -17.84
CA SER A 176 -4.58 -18.23 -18.62
C SER A 176 -4.32 -16.73 -18.46
N VAL A 177 -3.09 -16.38 -18.08
CA VAL A 177 -2.58 -15.01 -18.12
C VAL A 177 -1.66 -14.86 -19.32
N THR A 178 -1.91 -13.83 -20.13
CA THR A 178 -0.95 -13.39 -21.15
C THR A 178 -0.47 -12.00 -20.82
N THR A 179 0.81 -11.74 -21.01
CA THR A 179 1.43 -10.47 -20.65
C THR A 179 2.12 -9.84 -21.86
N ARG A 180 2.24 -8.53 -21.85
CA ARG A 180 3.18 -7.79 -22.70
C ARG A 180 3.57 -6.48 -22.03
N VAL A 181 4.49 -5.75 -22.66
CA VAL A 181 4.99 -4.47 -22.16
C VAL A 181 4.72 -3.35 -23.15
N VAL A 182 4.46 -2.15 -22.61
CA VAL A 182 4.53 -0.89 -23.35
C VAL A 182 5.49 0.03 -22.62
N GLU A 183 6.57 0.41 -23.29
CA GLU A 183 7.52 1.41 -22.78
C GLU A 183 7.10 2.81 -23.22
N LEU A 184 6.72 3.66 -22.26
CA LEU A 184 6.37 5.05 -22.51
C LEU A 184 7.58 5.96 -22.34
N ALA A 185 7.62 7.03 -23.13
CA ALA A 185 8.64 8.07 -23.02
C ALA A 185 8.02 9.46 -22.84
N PRO A 186 7.23 9.69 -21.76
CA PRO A 186 6.61 10.98 -21.53
C PRO A 186 7.69 12.05 -21.27
N PRO A 187 7.40 13.32 -21.59
CA PRO A 187 8.35 14.41 -21.39
C PRO A 187 8.70 14.55 -19.90
N LEU A 188 9.98 14.37 -19.59
CA LEU A 188 10.50 14.53 -18.23
C LEU A 188 10.79 16.00 -17.86
N GLY A 189 10.86 16.89 -18.86
CA GLY A 189 11.25 18.29 -18.69
C GLY A 189 12.65 18.45 -18.10
N GLU A 190 12.89 19.54 -17.36
CA GLU A 190 14.16 19.77 -16.63
C GLU A 190 14.28 18.95 -15.33
N ALA A 191 13.27 18.12 -15.02
CA ALA A 191 13.13 17.55 -13.70
C ALA A 191 14.10 16.38 -13.47
N ARG A 192 14.91 16.50 -12.43
CA ARG A 192 16.01 15.55 -12.09
C ARG A 192 15.56 14.33 -11.28
N ASP A 193 14.40 14.40 -10.62
CA ASP A 193 13.92 13.30 -9.77
C ASP A 193 13.17 12.26 -10.59
N VAL A 194 13.84 11.16 -10.91
CA VAL A 194 13.29 10.04 -11.68
C VAL A 194 12.86 8.86 -10.78
N SER A 195 12.69 9.10 -9.48
CA SER A 195 12.16 8.11 -8.53
C SER A 195 10.66 7.88 -8.69
N SER A 196 10.14 6.80 -8.08
CA SER A 196 8.69 6.55 -8.00
C SER A 196 7.91 7.74 -7.42
N ALA A 197 8.45 8.37 -6.37
CA ALA A 197 7.84 9.56 -5.76
C ALA A 197 7.88 10.78 -6.71
N GLY A 198 8.98 10.93 -7.47
CA GLY A 198 9.10 11.95 -8.50
C GLY A 198 8.05 11.77 -9.61
N PHE A 199 7.87 10.55 -10.11
CA PHE A 199 6.82 10.24 -11.08
C PHE A 199 5.42 10.45 -10.48
N ALA A 200 5.20 10.07 -9.22
CA ALA A 200 3.93 10.30 -8.54
C ALA A 200 3.51 11.76 -8.52
N ARG A 201 4.42 12.69 -8.23
CA ARG A 201 4.14 14.13 -8.32
C ARG A 201 3.89 14.61 -9.74
N ARG A 202 4.50 13.98 -10.75
CA ARG A 202 4.25 14.31 -12.16
C ARG A 202 2.88 13.85 -12.61
N PHE A 203 2.44 12.66 -12.19
CA PHE A 203 1.09 12.19 -12.48
C PHE A 203 -0.01 13.09 -11.90
N GLU A 204 0.28 13.92 -10.90
CA GLU A 204 -0.67 14.93 -10.41
C GLU A 204 -0.80 16.15 -11.35
N GLN A 205 0.09 16.30 -12.33
CA GLN A 205 0.03 17.37 -13.34
C GLN A 205 -0.83 16.93 -14.54
N PRO A 206 -1.91 17.65 -14.88
CA PRO A 206 -2.79 17.27 -16.00
C PRO A 206 -2.04 17.12 -17.33
N ALA A 207 -1.12 18.03 -17.66
CA ALA A 207 -0.35 17.97 -18.91
C ALA A 207 0.50 16.70 -19.02
N PHE A 208 1.08 16.22 -17.92
CA PHE A 208 1.82 14.97 -17.92
C PHE A 208 0.89 13.78 -18.15
N ARG A 209 -0.27 13.75 -17.48
CA ARG A 209 -1.29 12.70 -17.71
C ARG A 209 -1.78 12.67 -19.15
N GLU A 210 -2.04 13.81 -19.76
CA GLU A 210 -2.42 13.90 -21.17
C GLU A 210 -1.38 13.26 -22.10
N SER A 211 -0.10 13.48 -21.83
CA SER A 211 0.99 12.89 -22.63
C SER A 211 1.00 11.35 -22.53
N VAL A 212 0.88 10.82 -21.30
CA VAL A 212 0.81 9.38 -21.02
C VAL A 212 -0.41 8.74 -21.69
N LEU A 213 -1.58 9.36 -21.56
CA LEU A 213 -2.83 8.89 -22.17
C LEU A 213 -2.74 8.87 -23.70
N THR A 214 -2.13 9.90 -24.30
CA THR A 214 -1.95 9.99 -25.75
C THR A 214 -1.07 8.87 -26.28
N GLU A 215 0.03 8.57 -25.59
CA GLU A 215 0.95 7.50 -25.97
C GLU A 215 0.31 6.12 -25.77
N LEU A 216 -0.37 5.88 -24.65
CA LEU A 216 -1.01 4.59 -24.37
C LEU A 216 -2.15 4.25 -25.33
N ARG A 217 -3.01 5.22 -25.69
CA ARG A 217 -4.12 4.98 -26.63
C ARG A 217 -3.67 4.43 -27.98
N ARG A 218 -2.44 4.70 -28.40
CA ARG A 218 -1.86 4.20 -29.65
C ARG A 218 -1.36 2.75 -29.54
N ASN A 219 -1.15 2.27 -28.32
CA ASN A 219 -0.48 1.01 -28.03
C ASN A 219 -1.39 -0.03 -27.36
N LEU A 220 -2.53 0.38 -26.78
CA LEU A 220 -3.48 -0.54 -26.13
C LEU A 220 -4.39 -1.23 -27.15
N VAL A 221 -4.76 -2.48 -26.86
CA VAL A 221 -5.75 -3.23 -27.62
C VAL A 221 -6.96 -3.58 -26.74
N PRO A 222 -8.18 -3.68 -27.29
CA PRO A 222 -9.40 -3.89 -26.51
C PRO A 222 -9.30 -5.09 -25.57
N GLY A 223 -9.77 -4.93 -24.32
CA GLY A 223 -9.83 -5.97 -23.30
C GLY A 223 -8.50 -6.32 -22.62
N GLU A 224 -7.55 -5.39 -22.61
CA GLU A 224 -6.36 -5.44 -21.75
C GLU A 224 -6.59 -4.80 -20.38
N ILE A 225 -5.80 -5.26 -19.41
CA ILE A 225 -5.71 -4.75 -18.03
C ILE A 225 -4.34 -4.07 -17.89
N VAL A 226 -4.32 -2.79 -17.55
CA VAL A 226 -3.14 -1.93 -17.63
C VAL A 226 -2.47 -1.79 -16.27
N GLY A 227 -1.29 -2.40 -16.11
CA GLY A 227 -0.49 -2.33 -14.89
C GLY A 227 0.57 -1.24 -14.97
N PHE A 228 0.45 -0.20 -14.16
CA PHE A 228 1.47 0.83 -13.99
C PHE A 228 2.41 0.50 -12.83
N PRO A 229 3.66 0.98 -12.81
CA PRO A 229 4.38 1.12 -11.54
C PRO A 229 3.53 1.95 -10.57
N ALA A 230 3.67 1.72 -9.27
CA ALA A 230 2.92 2.42 -8.23
C ALA A 230 3.35 3.89 -8.09
N VAL A 231 2.95 4.71 -9.06
CA VAL A 231 3.31 6.12 -9.22
C VAL A 231 2.10 6.97 -9.57
N LEU A 232 0.87 6.49 -9.35
CA LEU A 232 -0.34 7.22 -9.74
C LEU A 232 -0.74 8.23 -8.66
N GLY A 233 0.07 9.28 -8.47
CA GLY A 233 -0.19 10.37 -7.52
C GLY A 233 0.22 10.09 -6.07
N ILE A 234 0.30 11.13 -5.23
CA ILE A 234 0.50 11.02 -3.78
C ILE A 234 -0.75 11.52 -3.06
N GLY A 235 -1.09 12.80 -3.20
CA GLY A 235 -2.30 13.39 -2.63
C GLY A 235 -3.54 13.18 -3.50
N GLY A 236 -3.37 13.12 -4.84
CA GLY A 236 -4.46 13.00 -5.81
C GLY A 236 -4.68 11.59 -6.36
N ALA A 237 -4.23 10.54 -5.66
CA ALA A 237 -4.06 9.23 -6.26
C ALA A 237 -5.35 8.62 -6.85
N ARG A 238 -6.46 8.72 -6.11
CA ARG A 238 -7.77 8.23 -6.54
C ARG A 238 -8.29 8.95 -7.78
N GLU A 239 -8.09 10.26 -7.85
CA GLU A 239 -8.48 11.09 -9.01
C GLU A 239 -7.66 10.68 -10.23
N VAL A 240 -6.33 10.63 -10.10
CA VAL A 240 -5.41 10.22 -11.17
C VAL A 240 -5.76 8.84 -11.70
N TRP A 241 -5.91 7.85 -10.81
CA TRP A 241 -6.21 6.47 -11.17
C TRP A 241 -7.54 6.36 -11.92
N ARG A 242 -8.62 6.98 -11.40
CA ARG A 242 -9.94 6.98 -12.04
C ARG A 242 -9.96 7.69 -13.38
N GLU A 243 -9.23 8.81 -13.49
CA GLU A 243 -9.11 9.54 -14.75
C GLU A 243 -8.46 8.64 -15.81
N LEU A 244 -7.35 7.97 -15.47
CA LEU A 244 -6.68 7.04 -16.38
C LEU A 244 -7.60 5.89 -16.80
N GLU A 245 -8.25 5.22 -15.84
CA GLU A 245 -9.17 4.11 -16.13
C GLU A 245 -10.31 4.54 -17.06
N THR A 246 -10.98 5.65 -16.73
CA THR A 246 -12.11 6.18 -17.50
C THR A 246 -11.68 6.58 -18.93
N ARG A 247 -10.53 7.27 -19.06
CA ARG A 247 -10.10 7.85 -20.33
C ARG A 247 -9.35 6.89 -21.24
N LEU A 248 -8.85 5.78 -20.69
CA LEU A 248 -8.34 4.65 -21.47
C LEU A 248 -9.47 3.70 -21.87
N GLY A 249 -10.51 3.55 -21.04
CA GLY A 249 -11.55 2.54 -21.25
C GLY A 249 -11.07 1.13 -20.94
N HIS A 250 -10.04 1.01 -20.10
CA HIS A 250 -9.41 -0.24 -19.68
C HIS A 250 -9.27 -0.24 -18.16
N PRO A 251 -9.42 -1.40 -17.48
CA PRO A 251 -9.04 -1.51 -16.08
C PRO A 251 -7.58 -1.11 -15.87
N VAL A 252 -7.31 -0.30 -14.86
CA VAL A 252 -5.97 0.19 -14.52
C VAL A 252 -5.62 -0.27 -13.11
N PHE A 253 -4.36 -0.68 -12.88
CA PHE A 253 -3.86 -0.96 -11.55
C PHE A 253 -2.40 -0.53 -11.35
N GLU A 254 -1.98 -0.46 -10.09
CA GLU A 254 -0.61 -0.21 -9.67
C GLU A 254 0.09 -1.51 -9.25
N VAL A 255 1.30 -1.72 -9.77
CA VAL A 255 2.27 -2.71 -9.32
C VAL A 255 3.22 -2.03 -8.34
N PRO A 256 3.47 -2.60 -7.15
CA PRO A 256 4.42 -2.01 -6.22
C PRO A 256 5.83 -1.84 -6.82
N THR A 257 6.53 -0.77 -6.43
CA THR A 257 7.92 -0.50 -6.83
C THR A 257 8.88 -0.75 -5.65
N LEU A 258 10.19 -0.69 -5.92
CA LEU A 258 11.19 -0.61 -4.85
C LEU A 258 10.98 0.66 -3.99
N PRO A 259 11.47 0.67 -2.74
CA PRO A 259 11.35 1.83 -1.85
C PRO A 259 11.88 3.12 -2.49
N PRO A 260 11.24 4.28 -2.24
CA PRO A 260 10.08 4.46 -1.36
C PRO A 260 8.77 3.98 -1.98
N SER A 261 7.92 3.38 -1.14
CA SER A 261 6.56 2.99 -1.48
C SER A 261 5.65 4.21 -1.50
N VAL A 262 5.36 4.72 -2.70
CA VAL A 262 4.36 5.78 -2.91
C VAL A 262 3.02 5.43 -2.25
N PRO A 263 2.39 4.27 -2.51
CA PRO A 263 1.10 3.95 -1.90
C PRO A 263 1.21 3.78 -0.37
N GLY A 264 2.37 3.37 0.14
CA GLY A 264 2.67 3.37 1.58
C GLY A 264 2.73 4.77 2.20
N ILE A 265 3.33 5.75 1.50
CA ILE A 265 3.29 7.17 1.90
C ILE A 265 1.83 7.64 2.01
N ARG A 266 0.97 7.30 1.03
CA ARG A 266 -0.46 7.69 1.05
C ARG A 266 -1.17 7.20 2.32
N VAL A 267 -0.91 5.96 2.73
CA VAL A 267 -1.47 5.39 3.98
C VAL A 267 -0.95 6.13 5.20
N TYR A 268 0.36 6.37 5.28
CA TYR A 268 0.96 7.13 6.39
C TYR A 268 0.36 8.53 6.51
N ASP A 269 0.23 9.25 5.40
CA ASP A 269 -0.33 10.61 5.37
C ASP A 269 -1.80 10.62 5.82
N THR A 270 -2.57 9.60 5.44
CA THR A 270 -3.98 9.46 5.84
C THR A 270 -4.13 9.19 7.33
N MET A 271 -3.36 8.23 7.87
CA MET A 271 -3.41 7.89 9.28
C MET A 271 -2.91 9.04 10.18
N THR A 272 -1.80 9.68 9.80
CA THR A 272 -1.27 10.82 10.57
C THR A 272 -2.19 12.03 10.50
N SER A 273 -2.86 12.27 9.37
CA SER A 273 -3.88 13.31 9.27
C SER A 273 -5.11 13.01 10.14
N ALA A 274 -5.56 11.75 10.19
CA ALA A 274 -6.64 11.33 11.08
C ALA A 274 -6.27 11.55 12.56
N LEU A 275 -5.06 11.16 12.96
CA LEU A 275 -4.53 11.39 14.31
C LEU A 275 -4.51 12.87 14.69
N ARG A 276 -4.00 13.74 13.79
CA ARG A 276 -3.98 15.19 14.02
C ARG A 276 -5.39 15.76 14.19
N ARG A 277 -6.37 15.28 13.41
CA ARG A 277 -7.78 15.68 13.56
C ARG A 277 -8.39 15.25 14.90
N GLN A 278 -7.91 14.14 15.47
CA GLN A 278 -8.29 13.69 16.82
C GLN A 278 -7.50 14.40 17.94
N GLY A 279 -6.70 15.42 17.61
CA GLY A 279 -5.90 16.17 18.59
C GLY A 279 -4.65 15.45 19.09
N ALA A 280 -4.26 14.33 18.49
CA ALA A 280 -3.05 13.62 18.86
C ALA A 280 -1.79 14.42 18.44
N ARG A 281 -0.75 14.40 19.28
CA ARG A 281 0.53 15.03 18.97
C ARG A 281 1.48 14.03 18.32
N LEU A 282 2.03 14.38 17.17
CA LEU A 282 3.05 13.59 16.48
C LEU A 282 4.41 14.31 16.52
N VAL A 283 5.41 13.70 17.16
CA VAL A 283 6.80 14.19 17.23
C VAL A 283 7.71 13.21 16.48
N ILE A 284 8.18 13.63 15.31
CA ILE A 284 9.10 12.86 14.47
C ILE A 284 10.52 13.43 14.60
N GLY A 285 11.53 12.57 14.56
CA GLY A 285 12.95 12.93 14.65
C GLY A 285 13.52 12.83 16.07
N SER A 286 12.74 12.36 17.03
CA SER A 286 13.18 12.19 18.42
C SER A 286 13.39 10.71 18.75
N THR A 287 14.48 10.39 19.44
CA THR A 287 14.75 9.04 19.95
C THR A 287 14.35 8.98 21.42
N VAL A 288 13.51 8.00 21.78
CA VAL A 288 13.14 7.75 23.17
C VAL A 288 14.25 6.92 23.83
N ALA A 289 14.83 7.42 24.91
CA ALA A 289 15.94 6.77 25.61
C ALA A 289 15.47 5.88 26.78
N GLY A 290 14.27 6.11 27.29
CA GLY A 290 13.68 5.38 28.41
C GLY A 290 12.33 5.96 28.80
N ALA A 291 11.63 5.26 29.69
CA ALA A 291 10.42 5.71 30.34
C ALA A 291 10.50 5.33 31.83
N GLU A 292 10.06 6.23 32.70
CA GLU A 292 9.90 5.99 34.14
C GLU A 292 8.39 6.09 34.42
N THR A 293 7.84 5.07 35.08
CA THR A 293 6.41 4.97 35.43
C THR A 293 6.21 5.03 36.93
#